data_AF-A0A453FX69-F1
#
_entry.id   AF-A0A453FX69-F1
#
_cell.length_a   1.000
_cell.length_b   1.000
_cell.length_c   1.000
_cell.angle_alpha   90.00
_cell.angle_beta   90.00
_cell.angle_gamma   90.00
#
_symmetry.space_group_name_H-M   'P 1'
#
loop_
_entity.id
_entity.type
_entity.pdbx_description
1 polymer ?
#
loop_
_entity_poly.entity_id
_entity_poly.type
_entity_poly.pdbx_seq_one_letter_code
_entity_poly.pdbx_strand_id
1 'polypeptide(L)'
;MRILEDIDNVASCTSQETPEAFPLPSDVAIARADAGWAHCVAITDEGVVYTWGWKECVPTGRVIADQASVGTLEKDERQSAIANNQVSPRSQVSRTSSGAASGPSESRGTEESTKRRRLSPAKQGNDSSTSGDENLSAPPCVVTFNTGVKITAVAAGGRHTLALSDFGQVWGWGYGGEGQLGLGSRIRTVSSPHPIPCIESTSYGKDRLSAMKGNKNAEGQINKVTGNRVTAIACGGRHSVVVTDSGALLAFGWGLYGQCGQGNTDDVLSPTCVSAILGVKMQDVAAGLWHTVSISADGDVYSFGGNQFGQLGIGSDQAETIPKLVDAPSLENKNARSVSCGARHSAIITDEGEVFCWGWNKYGQLGLGDSMDRNVPCIVPVDEYHLLNVSCGWWHTLVLAESPT
;
A
#
# COMPACT_ATOMS: atom_id res chain seq x y z
N MET A 1 32.30 -5.25 9.23
CA MET A 1 31.86 -5.29 10.65
C MET A 1 30.40 -4.87 10.69
N ARG A 2 29.53 -5.81 11.10
CA ARG A 2 28.19 -5.65 11.71
C ARG A 2 27.18 -4.72 11.03
N ILE A 3 26.21 -5.32 10.32
CA ILE A 3 24.76 -5.16 10.60
C ILE A 3 24.06 -6.46 10.15
N LEU A 4 24.35 -7.60 10.81
CA LEU A 4 23.56 -8.84 10.67
C LEU A 4 23.58 -9.69 11.95
N GLU A 5 23.97 -9.10 13.08
CA GLU A 5 23.58 -9.59 14.39
C GLU A 5 22.61 -8.51 14.91
N ASP A 6 21.40 -8.93 15.24
CA ASP A 6 20.29 -8.15 15.80
C ASP A 6 19.54 -7.22 14.82
N ILE A 7 18.34 -7.66 14.44
CA ILE A 7 17.36 -6.83 13.73
C ILE A 7 16.72 -5.87 14.76
N ASP A 8 17.48 -4.86 15.19
CA ASP A 8 16.98 -3.86 16.15
C ASP A 8 16.67 -2.51 15.52
N ASN A 9 16.98 -2.24 14.24
CA ASN A 9 17.03 -0.86 13.76
C ASN A 9 16.51 -0.64 12.32
N VAL A 10 15.57 0.30 12.18
CA VAL A 10 15.12 0.86 10.89
C VAL A 10 15.79 2.22 10.68
N ALA A 11 16.62 2.32 9.63
CA ALA A 11 17.44 3.49 9.34
C ALA A 11 16.74 4.53 8.44
N SER A 12 16.99 5.82 8.69
CA SER A 12 16.88 6.90 7.69
C SER A 12 18.28 7.41 7.38
N CYS A 13 18.59 7.72 6.11
CA CYS A 13 19.96 8.10 5.74
C CYS A 13 20.00 9.28 4.75
N THR A 14 20.85 10.26 5.09
CA THR A 14 21.59 11.09 4.14
C THR A 14 23.08 10.75 4.27
N SER A 15 23.77 10.64 3.14
CA SER A 15 25.10 10.06 2.98
C SER A 15 26.19 10.72 3.86
N GLN A 16 26.68 9.93 4.84
CA GLN A 16 27.97 9.96 5.57
C GLN A 16 27.84 9.68 7.07
N GLU A 17 26.62 9.65 7.60
CA GLU A 17 26.38 9.28 8.99
C GLU A 17 25.93 7.82 9.07
N THR A 18 26.57 7.04 9.95
CA THR A 18 26.04 5.74 10.38
C THR A 18 24.64 6.02 10.94
N PRO A 19 23.58 5.41 10.37
CA PRO A 19 22.23 5.70 10.83
C PRO A 19 22.10 5.34 12.31
N GLU A 20 21.53 6.27 13.09
CA GLU A 20 21.27 6.03 14.50
C GLU A 20 20.20 4.94 14.66
N ALA A 21 20.38 4.13 15.69
CA ALA A 21 19.41 3.14 16.11
C ALA A 21 18.05 3.81 16.36
N PHE A 22 16.97 3.26 15.80
CA PHE A 22 15.63 3.75 16.06
C PHE A 22 15.02 2.90 17.18
N PRO A 23 14.94 3.42 18.43
CA PRO A 23 14.62 2.60 19.57
C PRO A 23 13.17 2.14 19.52
N LEU A 24 12.96 0.83 19.42
CA LEU A 24 11.67 0.24 19.71
C LEU A 24 11.51 0.08 21.24
N PRO A 25 10.28 0.10 21.78
CA PRO A 25 10.04 -0.02 23.22
C PRO A 25 10.48 -1.34 23.88
N SER A 26 11.12 -2.24 23.14
CA SER A 26 11.46 -3.59 23.56
C SER A 26 12.80 -3.99 22.95
N ASP A 27 13.64 -4.67 23.73
CA ASP A 27 14.92 -5.26 23.28
C ASP A 27 14.72 -6.58 22.49
N VAL A 28 13.50 -6.83 21.98
CA VAL A 28 13.18 -8.05 21.22
C VAL A 28 13.44 -7.80 19.74
N ALA A 29 14.23 -8.69 19.14
CA ALA A 29 14.56 -8.64 17.72
C ALA A 29 13.32 -8.57 16.81
N ILE A 30 13.44 -7.79 15.74
CA ILE A 30 12.42 -7.65 14.71
C ILE A 30 12.50 -8.82 13.73
N ALA A 31 11.44 -9.61 13.65
CA ALA A 31 11.33 -10.71 12.70
C ALA A 31 11.13 -10.21 11.25
N ARG A 32 10.30 -9.17 11.09
CA ARG A 32 9.91 -8.61 9.78
C ARG A 32 9.57 -7.13 9.92
N ALA A 33 9.82 -6.36 8.88
CA ALA A 33 9.38 -4.98 8.76
C ALA A 33 8.96 -4.68 7.32
N ASP A 34 8.07 -3.71 7.19
CA ASP A 34 7.72 -3.12 5.89
C ASP A 34 7.51 -1.61 6.02
N ALA A 35 7.78 -0.89 4.95
CA ALA A 35 7.74 0.56 4.90
C ALA A 35 6.89 1.05 3.73
N GLY A 36 5.82 1.76 4.06
CA GLY A 36 4.94 2.41 3.12
C GLY A 36 5.38 3.83 2.80
N TRP A 37 4.48 4.59 2.18
CA TRP A 37 4.75 6.02 1.90
C TRP A 37 4.73 6.88 3.16
N ALA A 38 3.78 6.59 4.05
CA ALA A 38 3.43 7.46 5.18
C ALA A 38 3.79 6.87 6.54
N HIS A 39 4.14 5.58 6.60
CA HIS A 39 4.35 4.85 7.85
C HIS A 39 5.21 3.61 7.65
N CYS A 40 5.73 3.11 8.76
CA CYS A 40 6.39 1.82 8.83
C CYS A 40 5.62 0.89 9.77
N VAL A 41 5.82 -0.41 9.59
CA VAL A 41 5.28 -1.46 10.44
C VAL A 41 6.34 -2.53 10.65
N ALA A 42 6.45 -3.04 11.87
CA ALA A 42 7.39 -4.09 12.21
C ALA A 42 6.74 -5.12 13.13
N ILE A 43 7.23 -6.36 13.08
CA ILE A 43 6.82 -7.48 13.92
C ILE A 43 8.07 -7.99 14.63
N THR A 44 8.00 -8.18 15.94
CA THR A 44 9.04 -8.86 16.72
C THR A 44 8.98 -10.39 16.57
N ASP A 45 10.02 -11.11 16.98
CA ASP A 45 10.01 -12.58 17.02
C ASP A 45 8.90 -13.18 17.91
N GLU A 46 8.43 -12.40 18.89
CA GLU A 46 7.30 -12.75 19.76
C GLU A 46 5.93 -12.51 19.09
N GLY A 47 5.90 -11.88 17.91
CA GLY A 47 4.68 -11.54 17.19
C GLY A 47 4.03 -10.22 17.60
N VAL A 48 4.74 -9.36 18.34
CA VAL A 48 4.26 -8.02 18.70
C VAL A 48 4.42 -7.09 17.51
N VAL A 49 3.34 -6.38 17.15
CA VAL A 49 3.33 -5.48 16.00
C VAL A 49 3.49 -4.03 16.46
N TYR A 50 4.46 -3.33 15.88
CA TYR A 50 4.68 -1.91 16.04
C TYR A 50 4.37 -1.16 14.76
N THR A 51 3.85 0.06 14.86
CA THR A 51 3.69 0.96 13.73
C THR A 51 3.93 2.41 14.12
N TRP A 52 4.56 3.17 13.22
CA TRP A 52 4.90 4.58 13.42
C TRP A 52 4.83 5.33 12.10
N GLY A 53 4.71 6.66 12.18
CA GLY A 53 4.57 7.53 11.02
C GLY A 53 3.37 8.46 11.14
N TRP A 54 2.70 8.70 10.02
CA TRP A 54 1.57 9.64 9.96
C TRP A 54 0.41 9.15 10.83
N LYS A 55 -0.18 10.08 11.59
CA LYS A 55 -1.24 9.81 12.58
C LYS A 55 -2.42 8.98 12.04
N GLU A 56 -2.77 9.14 10.77
CA GLU A 56 -3.88 8.41 10.14
C GLU A 56 -3.56 6.94 9.81
N CYS A 57 -2.28 6.57 9.81
CA CYS A 57 -1.81 5.20 9.56
C CYS A 57 -1.50 4.44 10.86
N VAL A 58 -1.37 5.17 11.98
CA VAL A 58 -1.11 4.60 13.31
C VAL A 58 -2.43 4.35 14.03
N PRO A 59 -2.75 3.10 14.42
CA PRO A 59 -3.96 2.77 15.15
C PRO A 59 -4.06 3.56 16.46
N THR A 60 -5.25 4.10 16.75
CA THR A 60 -5.51 4.74 18.03
C THR A 60 -5.96 3.70 19.04
N GLY A 61 -5.02 3.03 19.70
CA GLY A 61 -5.26 2.25 20.92
C GLY A 61 -5.02 3.11 22.17
N ARG A 62 -5.66 2.81 23.31
CA ARG A 62 -5.45 3.56 24.58
C ARG A 62 -3.95 3.59 24.90
N VAL A 63 -3.35 4.77 24.86
CA VAL A 63 -2.00 5.03 25.35
C VAL A 63 -2.00 4.65 26.83
N ILE A 64 -1.39 3.51 27.19
CA ILE A 64 -0.97 3.29 28.57
C ILE A 64 0.30 4.12 28.73
N ALA A 65 0.11 5.38 29.10
CA ALA A 65 1.21 6.16 29.65
C ALA A 65 1.47 5.60 31.05
N ASP A 66 2.69 5.12 31.29
CA ASP A 66 3.16 4.73 32.60
C ASP A 66 2.90 5.86 33.61
N GLN A 67 2.14 5.53 34.67
CA GLN A 67 1.95 6.40 35.81
C GLN A 67 3.22 6.36 36.67
N ALA A 68 4.01 7.43 36.62
CA ALA A 68 4.93 7.77 37.69
C ALA A 68 5.07 9.29 37.84
N SER A 69 4.12 9.92 38.56
CA SER A 69 4.44 10.96 39.57
C SER A 69 3.19 11.42 40.31
N VAL A 70 3.31 11.42 41.63
CA VAL A 70 2.32 11.73 42.67
C VAL A 70 2.13 13.25 42.88
N GLY A 71 0.87 13.67 43.11
CA GLY A 71 0.43 14.88 43.85
C GLY A 71 0.50 16.21 43.09
N THR A 72 -0.54 17.07 43.04
CA THR A 72 -1.29 17.62 44.19
C THR A 72 -2.56 18.38 43.72
N LEU A 73 -3.69 18.08 44.38
CA LEU A 73 -4.94 18.83 44.69
C LEU A 73 -5.57 19.91 43.77
N GLU A 74 -6.85 19.61 43.43
CA GLU A 74 -8.10 20.40 43.50
C GLU A 74 -8.28 21.76 42.77
N LYS A 75 -9.30 21.83 41.89
CA LYS A 75 -10.57 22.52 42.21
C LYS A 75 -11.74 22.20 41.26
N ASP A 76 -12.89 21.98 41.90
CA ASP A 76 -14.26 21.78 41.42
C ASP A 76 -14.81 22.96 40.58
N GLU A 77 -15.72 22.67 39.61
CA GLU A 77 -17.01 23.39 39.46
C GLU A 77 -17.98 22.75 38.42
N ARG A 78 -18.91 21.96 38.98
CA ARG A 78 -20.36 21.77 38.74
C ARG A 78 -21.03 22.05 37.36
N GLN A 79 -21.82 21.05 36.97
CA GLN A 79 -22.93 21.05 36.01
C GLN A 79 -24.19 21.80 36.51
N SER A 80 -24.97 22.38 35.58
CA SER A 80 -26.44 22.30 35.62
C SER A 80 -27.07 22.58 34.24
N ALA A 81 -27.93 21.67 33.80
CA ALA A 81 -28.89 21.86 32.70
C ALA A 81 -30.18 22.51 33.23
N ILE A 82 -30.96 23.19 32.37
CA ILE A 82 -32.44 23.11 32.25
C ILE A 82 -32.91 23.94 31.03
N ALA A 83 -33.89 23.37 30.31
CA ALA A 83 -34.58 23.89 29.14
C ALA A 83 -35.82 24.74 29.48
N ASN A 84 -36.27 25.64 28.58
CA ASN A 84 -37.57 25.52 27.88
C ASN A 84 -37.97 26.72 26.99
N ASN A 85 -38.68 26.33 25.91
CA ASN A 85 -39.82 26.97 25.21
C ASN A 85 -39.67 28.09 24.15
N GLN A 86 -39.85 27.64 22.89
CA GLN A 86 -40.74 28.08 21.79
C GLN A 86 -41.29 29.53 21.73
N VAL A 87 -41.27 30.14 20.53
CA VAL A 87 -42.40 30.30 19.57
C VAL A 87 -41.98 31.25 18.41
N SER A 88 -42.24 30.87 17.15
CA SER A 88 -42.13 31.70 15.93
C SER A 88 -43.45 32.47 15.64
N PRO A 89 -43.52 33.45 14.68
CA PRO A 89 -43.73 33.09 13.26
C PRO A 89 -43.21 34.08 12.18
N ARG A 90 -43.00 33.54 10.94
CA ARG A 90 -43.28 34.07 9.55
C ARG A 90 -42.88 35.53 9.17
N SER A 91 -42.56 35.93 7.93
CA SER A 91 -42.55 35.38 6.55
C SER A 91 -42.16 36.49 5.56
N GLN A 92 -41.56 36.15 4.39
CA GLN A 92 -41.73 36.69 3.01
C GLN A 92 -40.51 36.20 2.17
N VAL A 93 -40.57 35.25 1.21
CA VAL A 93 -41.24 35.16 -0.12
C VAL A 93 -40.88 36.36 -1.00
N SER A 94 -40.16 36.24 -2.13
CA SER A 94 -40.62 35.62 -3.40
C SER A 94 -39.50 35.19 -4.38
N ARG A 95 -39.84 34.21 -5.24
CA ARG A 95 -39.13 33.64 -6.42
C ARG A 95 -39.36 34.52 -7.67
N THR A 96 -38.69 34.38 -8.83
CA THR A 96 -38.88 33.36 -9.91
C THR A 96 -37.89 33.58 -11.10
N SER A 97 -37.25 32.52 -11.64
CA SER A 97 -37.45 31.81 -12.96
C SER A 97 -36.74 32.43 -14.20
N SER A 98 -35.70 31.83 -14.79
CA SER A 98 -35.64 30.81 -15.88
C SER A 98 -35.67 31.34 -17.33
N GLY A 99 -34.73 30.88 -18.18
CA GLY A 99 -34.83 30.97 -19.66
C GLY A 99 -33.51 30.70 -20.39
N ALA A 100 -33.53 29.87 -21.45
CA ALA A 100 -32.38 29.24 -22.10
C ALA A 100 -32.19 29.65 -23.60
N ALA A 101 -30.98 29.31 -24.11
CA ALA A 101 -30.59 28.94 -25.49
C ALA A 101 -30.26 29.99 -26.58
N SER A 102 -29.05 29.88 -27.17
CA SER A 102 -28.71 29.65 -28.61
C SER A 102 -27.31 30.21 -29.01
N GLY A 103 -26.54 29.47 -29.83
CA GLY A 103 -25.24 29.88 -30.46
C GLY A 103 -25.42 30.66 -31.77
N PRO A 104 -24.45 30.75 -32.73
CA PRO A 104 -23.15 30.07 -32.87
C PRO A 104 -21.94 30.98 -33.27
N SER A 105 -20.83 30.34 -33.62
CA SER A 105 -19.49 30.82 -34.04
C SER A 105 -19.40 31.53 -35.41
N GLU A 106 -18.47 32.49 -35.55
CA GLU A 106 -17.76 32.81 -36.80
C GLU A 106 -16.33 33.34 -36.56
N SER A 107 -15.49 33.14 -37.58
CA SER A 107 -14.03 33.28 -37.64
C SER A 107 -13.54 34.65 -38.19
N ARG A 108 -12.30 35.04 -37.83
CA ARG A 108 -11.19 35.60 -38.66
C ARG A 108 -10.49 36.79 -38.01
N GLY A 109 -9.16 36.83 -38.15
CA GLY A 109 -8.39 38.08 -38.14
C GLY A 109 -7.10 38.05 -37.31
N THR A 110 -5.99 37.74 -37.98
CA THR A 110 -4.59 38.08 -37.66
C THR A 110 -4.39 39.49 -37.10
N GLU A 111 -3.49 39.67 -36.13
CA GLU A 111 -2.32 40.56 -36.26
C GLU A 111 -1.34 40.45 -35.07
N GLU A 112 -0.06 40.46 -35.43
CA GLU A 112 1.12 40.38 -34.59
C GLU A 112 1.51 41.78 -34.09
N SER A 113 1.78 41.95 -32.79
CA SER A 113 2.63 43.06 -32.34
C SER A 113 3.30 42.79 -31.00
N THR A 114 4.61 42.52 -31.12
CA THR A 114 5.72 42.78 -30.21
C THR A 114 5.40 43.38 -28.83
N LYS A 115 5.88 42.71 -27.76
CA LYS A 115 6.64 43.36 -26.67
C LYS A 115 7.34 42.37 -25.74
N ARG A 116 8.66 42.29 -25.95
CA ARG A 116 9.75 41.94 -25.04
C ARG A 116 9.39 42.18 -23.56
N ARG A 117 9.38 41.13 -22.71
CA ARG A 117 9.44 41.30 -21.25
C ARG A 117 10.73 40.72 -20.69
N ARG A 118 11.47 41.62 -20.08
CA ARG A 118 12.80 41.54 -19.48
C ARG A 118 12.72 40.87 -18.10
N LEU A 119 13.60 39.90 -17.86
CA LEU A 119 13.95 39.35 -16.55
C LEU A 119 14.76 40.38 -15.76
N SER A 120 14.44 40.57 -14.47
CA SER A 120 15.34 40.94 -13.36
C SER A 120 14.55 41.20 -12.05
N PRO A 121 15.17 41.29 -10.86
CA PRO A 121 15.78 40.20 -10.10
C PRO A 121 15.37 40.20 -8.60
N ALA A 122 15.86 39.21 -7.87
CA ALA A 122 15.67 38.99 -6.43
C ALA A 122 16.04 40.18 -5.53
N LYS A 123 15.28 40.33 -4.43
CA LYS A 123 15.78 40.80 -3.13
C LYS A 123 14.99 40.16 -1.99
N GLN A 124 15.75 39.68 -1.01
CA GLN A 124 15.32 39.11 0.27
C GLN A 124 14.32 40.01 1.01
N GLY A 125 13.25 39.37 1.48
CA GLY A 125 12.35 39.87 2.51
C GLY A 125 12.07 38.71 3.48
N ASN A 126 12.51 38.89 4.72
CA ASN A 126 12.43 37.94 5.80
C ASN A 126 11.03 38.05 6.44
N ASP A 127 10.08 37.23 5.98
CA ASP A 127 8.81 37.02 6.67
C ASP A 127 8.75 35.57 7.15
N SER A 128 9.15 35.39 8.40
CA SER A 128 8.87 34.22 9.20
C SER A 128 7.36 34.11 9.42
N SER A 129 6.68 33.40 8.53
CA SER A 129 5.40 32.79 8.85
C SER A 129 5.67 31.38 9.37
N THR A 130 5.71 31.26 10.70
CA THR A 130 5.57 29.98 11.40
C THR A 130 4.24 29.35 11.01
N SER A 131 4.24 28.54 9.94
CA SER A 131 3.19 27.55 9.69
C SER A 131 3.42 26.42 10.70
N GLY A 132 2.52 26.29 11.66
CA GLY A 132 2.65 25.41 12.81
C GLY A 132 3.10 24.00 12.47
N ASP A 133 4.07 23.51 13.23
CA ASP A 133 4.40 22.10 13.39
C ASP A 133 3.16 21.34 13.87
N GLU A 134 2.29 20.94 12.95
CA GLU A 134 1.26 19.95 13.23
C GLU A 134 1.78 18.54 12.92
N ASN A 135 2.55 17.99 13.87
CA ASN A 135 2.34 16.64 14.39
C ASN A 135 2.61 15.44 13.43
N LEU A 136 3.82 15.29 12.86
CA LEU A 136 4.09 14.29 11.81
C LEU A 136 5.08 13.15 12.16
N SER A 137 5.15 12.69 13.40
CA SER A 137 5.61 11.31 13.66
C SER A 137 5.10 10.86 15.01
N ALA A 138 4.12 9.94 15.02
CA ALA A 138 3.81 9.24 16.25
C ALA A 138 4.97 8.28 16.58
N PRO A 139 5.44 8.20 17.84
CA PRO A 139 6.41 7.18 18.23
C PRO A 139 5.85 5.77 17.97
N PRO A 140 6.71 4.74 17.88
CA PRO A 140 6.29 3.35 17.72
C PRO A 140 5.14 2.98 18.66
N CYS A 141 4.00 2.66 18.06
CA CYS A 141 2.80 2.29 18.77
C CYS A 141 2.57 0.79 18.64
N VAL A 142 2.34 0.12 19.77
CA VAL A 142 1.95 -1.28 19.79
C VAL A 142 0.53 -1.41 19.24
N VAL A 143 0.36 -2.27 18.25
CA VAL A 143 -0.93 -2.59 17.65
C VAL A 143 -1.54 -3.78 18.38
N THR A 144 -2.72 -3.58 18.97
CA THR A 144 -3.44 -4.64 19.70
C THR A 144 -4.40 -5.38 18.77
N PHE A 145 -4.30 -6.70 18.77
CA PHE A 145 -5.22 -7.62 18.09
C PHE A 145 -6.10 -8.36 19.11
N ASN A 146 -7.10 -9.11 18.62
CA ASN A 146 -7.89 -9.98 19.49
C ASN A 146 -7.00 -11.03 20.17
N THR A 147 -7.39 -11.44 21.39
CA THR A 147 -6.66 -12.44 22.17
C THR A 147 -6.44 -13.73 21.38
N GLY A 148 -5.19 -14.22 21.35
CA GLY A 148 -4.81 -15.45 20.66
C GLY A 148 -4.45 -15.28 19.18
N VAL A 149 -4.45 -14.06 18.65
CA VAL A 149 -3.97 -13.78 17.29
C VAL A 149 -2.47 -13.55 17.31
N LYS A 150 -1.71 -14.39 16.60
CA LYS A 150 -0.27 -14.18 16.35
C LYS A 150 -0.06 -13.68 14.93
N ILE A 151 0.60 -12.54 14.76
CA ILE A 151 0.90 -11.96 13.44
C ILE A 151 2.25 -12.48 12.95
N THR A 152 2.31 -12.87 11.66
CA THR A 152 3.49 -13.49 11.02
C THR A 152 4.01 -12.70 9.82
N ALA A 153 3.20 -11.82 9.24
CA ALA A 153 3.61 -10.91 8.18
C ALA A 153 2.81 -9.60 8.21
N VAL A 154 3.42 -8.53 7.71
CA VAL A 154 2.86 -7.19 7.60
C VAL A 154 3.20 -6.61 6.24
N ALA A 155 2.30 -5.78 5.71
CA ALA A 155 2.51 -5.03 4.47
C ALA A 155 2.01 -3.59 4.62
N ALA A 156 2.84 -2.60 4.30
CA ALA A 156 2.55 -1.18 4.41
C ALA A 156 2.38 -0.54 3.04
N GLY A 157 1.21 0.02 2.78
CA GLY A 157 0.88 0.68 1.52
C GLY A 157 1.12 2.19 1.55
N GLY A 158 0.38 2.91 0.69
CA GLY A 158 0.42 4.36 0.70
C GLY A 158 0.00 4.94 2.06
N ARG A 159 -1.16 4.51 2.58
CA ARG A 159 -1.73 5.01 3.85
C ARG A 159 -2.56 3.97 4.60
N HIS A 160 -2.32 2.70 4.33
CA HIS A 160 -3.01 1.57 4.93
C HIS A 160 -2.02 0.45 5.18
N THR A 161 -2.41 -0.47 6.06
CA THR A 161 -1.59 -1.62 6.42
C THR A 161 -2.43 -2.88 6.34
N LEU A 162 -1.81 -3.98 5.93
CA LEU A 162 -2.32 -5.32 6.15
C LEU A 162 -1.41 -6.08 7.10
N ALA A 163 -2.01 -6.94 7.92
CA ALA A 163 -1.31 -7.90 8.77
C ALA A 163 -1.90 -9.29 8.58
N LEU A 164 -1.03 -10.30 8.50
CA LEU A 164 -1.39 -11.69 8.32
C LEU A 164 -1.11 -12.46 9.61
N SER A 165 -2.10 -13.21 10.07
CA SER A 165 -1.95 -14.12 11.21
C SER A 165 -1.40 -15.49 10.82
N ASP A 166 -0.90 -16.25 11.80
CA ASP A 166 -0.41 -17.62 11.65
C ASP A 166 -1.47 -18.62 11.15
N PHE A 167 -2.75 -18.38 11.43
CA PHE A 167 -3.88 -19.15 10.86
C PHE A 167 -4.44 -18.55 9.56
N GLY A 168 -3.78 -17.53 9.00
CA GLY A 168 -4.05 -16.97 7.67
C GLY A 168 -5.29 -16.06 7.56
N GLN A 169 -5.72 -15.46 8.67
CA GLN A 169 -6.64 -14.32 8.66
C GLN A 169 -5.90 -13.01 8.43
N VAL A 170 -6.46 -12.16 7.56
CA VAL A 170 -5.94 -10.84 7.22
C VAL A 170 -6.65 -9.78 8.04
N TRP A 171 -5.87 -8.83 8.56
CA TRP A 171 -6.33 -7.64 9.27
C TRP A 171 -5.90 -6.40 8.50
N GLY A 172 -6.70 -5.34 8.52
CA GLY A 172 -6.36 -4.08 7.87
C GLY A 172 -6.74 -2.86 8.70
N TRP A 173 -5.96 -1.79 8.57
CA TRP A 173 -6.23 -0.48 9.18
C TRP A 173 -5.62 0.66 8.35
N GLY A 174 -5.95 1.90 8.69
CA GLY A 174 -5.53 3.11 7.99
C GLY A 174 -6.61 3.65 7.06
N TYR A 175 -6.20 4.32 5.98
CA TYR A 175 -7.10 4.93 5.00
C TYR A 175 -7.75 3.87 4.10
N GLY A 176 -9.09 3.90 3.97
CA GLY A 176 -9.87 2.93 3.19
C GLY A 176 -10.83 3.57 2.18
N GLY A 177 -10.74 4.90 1.94
CA GLY A 177 -11.69 5.65 1.12
C GLY A 177 -11.77 5.22 -0.35
N GLU A 178 -10.79 4.46 -0.83
CA GLU A 178 -10.72 3.91 -2.19
C GLU A 178 -10.95 2.38 -2.20
N GLY A 179 -11.37 1.80 -1.07
CA GLY A 179 -11.62 0.37 -0.95
C GLY A 179 -10.38 -0.50 -0.72
N GLN A 180 -9.20 0.08 -0.49
CA GLN A 180 -7.94 -0.67 -0.28
C GLN A 180 -7.93 -1.56 0.97
N LEU A 181 -8.94 -1.44 1.84
CA LEU A 181 -9.17 -2.34 2.97
C LEU A 181 -10.14 -3.47 2.65
N GLY A 182 -10.83 -3.48 1.51
CA GLY A 182 -11.63 -4.64 1.09
C GLY A 182 -12.89 -4.88 1.94
N LEU A 183 -13.45 -3.84 2.55
CA LEU A 183 -14.59 -3.95 3.47
C LEU A 183 -15.96 -3.84 2.79
N GLY A 184 -16.01 -3.96 1.46
CA GLY A 184 -17.22 -3.84 0.64
C GLY A 184 -17.81 -2.44 0.55
N SER A 185 -17.13 -1.43 1.10
CA SER A 185 -17.56 -0.04 1.09
C SER A 185 -16.38 0.92 1.22
N ARG A 186 -16.60 2.20 0.86
CA ARG A 186 -15.59 3.27 0.95
C ARG A 186 -15.50 3.82 2.38
N ILE A 187 -15.03 2.99 3.30
CA ILE A 187 -14.81 3.39 4.69
C ILE A 187 -13.57 4.28 4.73
N ARG A 188 -13.77 5.58 4.96
CA ARG A 188 -12.69 6.58 4.83
C ARG A 188 -11.44 6.21 5.64
N THR A 189 -11.62 5.82 6.89
CA THR A 189 -10.51 5.48 7.80
C THR A 189 -10.95 4.39 8.76
N VAL A 190 -10.03 3.47 9.05
CA VAL A 190 -10.17 2.38 10.01
C VAL A 190 -9.05 2.52 11.05
N SER A 191 -9.39 2.95 12.26
CA SER A 191 -8.42 3.38 13.28
C SER A 191 -7.88 2.27 14.18
N SER A 192 -8.31 1.02 13.98
CA SER A 192 -7.82 -0.17 14.68
C SER A 192 -7.78 -1.34 13.70
N PRO A 193 -7.01 -2.42 13.95
CA PRO A 193 -7.03 -3.59 13.09
C PRO A 193 -8.44 -4.16 12.93
N HIS A 194 -8.92 -4.30 11.69
CA HIS A 194 -10.20 -4.93 11.37
C HIS A 194 -10.00 -6.15 10.49
N PRO A 195 -10.71 -7.27 10.73
CA PRO A 195 -10.63 -8.43 9.85
C PRO A 195 -11.09 -8.11 8.42
N ILE A 196 -10.29 -8.51 7.44
CA ILE A 196 -10.62 -8.38 6.01
C ILE A 196 -11.24 -9.70 5.54
N PRO A 197 -12.42 -9.68 4.88
CA PRO A 197 -13.14 -10.88 4.48
C PRO A 197 -12.55 -11.50 3.19
N CYS A 198 -11.28 -11.90 3.21
CA CYS A 198 -10.63 -12.53 2.06
C CYS A 198 -11.17 -13.93 1.76
N ILE A 199 -11.65 -14.63 2.79
CA ILE A 199 -12.12 -16.01 2.70
C ILE A 199 -13.48 -16.08 3.38
N GLU A 200 -14.50 -16.50 2.64
CA GLU A 200 -15.83 -16.71 3.18
C GLU A 200 -15.79 -17.84 4.20
N SER A 201 -15.95 -17.49 5.48
CA SER A 201 -16.06 -18.48 6.55
C SER A 201 -17.37 -19.26 6.39
N THR A 202 -17.29 -20.54 6.05
CA THR A 202 -18.46 -21.44 5.88
C THR A 202 -19.18 -21.79 7.19
N SER A 203 -18.89 -21.11 8.31
CA SER A 203 -19.24 -21.56 9.66
C SER A 203 -20.10 -20.61 10.52
N TYR A 204 -20.67 -19.52 9.98
CA TYR A 204 -21.66 -18.68 10.70
C TYR A 204 -22.98 -18.46 9.94
N GLY A 205 -23.43 -19.47 9.19
CA GLY A 205 -24.60 -19.39 8.34
C GLY A 205 -25.68 -20.43 8.63
N LYS A 206 -26.08 -20.65 9.90
CA LYS A 206 -27.29 -21.44 10.20
C LYS A 206 -28.56 -20.62 10.46
N ASP A 207 -28.47 -19.29 10.61
CA ASP A 207 -29.64 -18.47 11.01
C ASP A 207 -30.00 -17.29 10.09
N ARG A 208 -29.67 -17.33 8.78
CA ARG A 208 -30.18 -16.32 7.82
C ARG A 208 -30.66 -16.86 6.46
N LEU A 209 -31.29 -18.03 6.46
CA LEU A 209 -32.11 -18.46 5.32
C LEU A 209 -33.58 -18.10 5.55
N SER A 210 -33.93 -16.85 5.29
CA SER A 210 -35.30 -16.46 4.91
C SER A 210 -35.29 -15.10 4.23
N ALA A 211 -35.04 -15.11 2.91
CA ALA A 211 -35.75 -14.32 1.90
C ALA A 211 -34.90 -14.26 0.62
N MET A 212 -35.13 -15.20 -0.30
CA MET A 212 -35.37 -14.95 -1.73
C MET A 212 -35.36 -16.30 -2.46
N LYS A 213 -36.54 -16.69 -2.94
CA LYS A 213 -36.70 -17.77 -3.92
C LYS A 213 -36.26 -17.26 -5.28
N GLY A 214 -35.37 -18.00 -5.94
CA GLY A 214 -35.33 -18.10 -7.40
C GLY A 214 -33.97 -17.89 -8.06
N ASN A 215 -33.13 -18.92 -8.10
CA ASN A 215 -32.73 -19.61 -9.34
C ASN A 215 -31.71 -20.71 -9.00
N LYS A 216 -32.05 -21.97 -9.28
CA LYS A 216 -31.08 -23.06 -9.19
C LYS A 216 -30.29 -23.09 -10.49
N ASN A 217 -29.04 -22.63 -10.44
CA ASN A 217 -27.85 -23.17 -11.13
C ASN A 217 -26.73 -22.12 -11.11
N ALA A 218 -25.75 -22.29 -10.19
CA ALA A 218 -24.34 -21.84 -10.27
C ALA A 218 -23.63 -21.63 -8.89
N GLU A 219 -24.21 -22.01 -7.75
CA GLU A 219 -23.68 -21.60 -6.42
C GLU A 219 -22.83 -22.66 -5.69
N GLY A 220 -22.14 -23.56 -6.40
CA GLY A 220 -21.51 -24.74 -5.78
C GLY A 220 -19.98 -24.82 -5.75
N GLN A 221 -19.23 -23.93 -6.41
CA GLN A 221 -17.85 -24.29 -6.78
C GLN A 221 -16.82 -23.15 -6.85
N ILE A 222 -17.14 -21.94 -6.35
CA ILE A 222 -16.19 -20.82 -6.37
C ILE A 222 -15.29 -20.85 -5.12
N ASN A 223 -15.85 -21.19 -3.95
CA ASN A 223 -15.12 -21.19 -2.67
C ASN A 223 -14.06 -22.31 -2.57
N LYS A 224 -14.16 -23.37 -3.37
CA LYS A 224 -13.17 -24.46 -3.36
C LYS A 224 -11.89 -24.10 -4.14
N VAL A 225 -11.96 -23.13 -5.05
CA VAL A 225 -10.83 -22.74 -5.91
C VAL A 225 -10.00 -21.62 -5.27
N THR A 226 -10.62 -20.78 -4.45
CA THR A 226 -9.95 -19.64 -3.80
C THR A 226 -9.17 -20.00 -2.53
N GLY A 227 -9.28 -21.21 -1.99
CA GLY A 227 -8.49 -21.66 -0.84
C GLY A 227 -9.16 -21.41 0.52
N ASN A 228 -8.48 -21.79 1.61
CA ASN A 228 -8.99 -21.75 2.98
C ASN A 228 -8.24 -20.79 3.91
N ARG A 229 -7.01 -20.39 3.55
CA ARG A 229 -6.23 -19.40 4.31
C ARG A 229 -5.39 -18.52 3.39
N VAL A 230 -5.06 -17.31 3.83
CA VAL A 230 -4.11 -16.42 3.14
C VAL A 230 -2.68 -16.79 3.52
N THR A 231 -1.77 -16.77 2.54
CA THR A 231 -0.33 -17.10 2.71
C THR A 231 0.60 -15.95 2.40
N ALA A 232 0.19 -14.99 1.56
CA ALA A 232 0.96 -13.76 1.29
C ALA A 232 0.04 -12.54 1.19
N ILE A 233 0.60 -11.37 1.53
CA ILE A 233 -0.09 -10.07 1.51
C ILE A 233 0.84 -9.02 0.90
N ALA A 234 0.27 -8.07 0.17
CA ALA A 234 0.98 -6.90 -0.33
C ALA A 234 0.07 -5.67 -0.35
N CYS A 235 0.66 -4.51 -0.10
CA CYS A 235 -0.03 -3.23 -0.12
C CYS A 235 0.62 -2.30 -1.14
N GLY A 236 -0.15 -1.85 -2.12
CA GLY A 236 0.28 -0.82 -3.04
C GLY A 236 -0.03 0.58 -2.53
N GLY A 237 0.02 1.57 -3.43
CA GLY A 237 -0.31 2.94 -3.07
C GLY A 237 -1.77 3.12 -2.62
N ARG A 238 -2.71 2.46 -3.32
CA ARG A 238 -4.16 2.55 -3.05
C ARG A 238 -4.91 1.25 -3.32
N HIS A 239 -4.21 0.13 -3.39
CA HIS A 239 -4.77 -1.20 -3.55
C HIS A 239 -4.02 -2.19 -2.66
N SER A 240 -4.59 -3.37 -2.56
CA SER A 240 -4.11 -4.46 -1.74
C SER A 240 -4.28 -5.75 -2.50
N VAL A 241 -3.37 -6.69 -2.25
CA VAL A 241 -3.35 -7.97 -2.93
C VAL A 241 -3.01 -9.05 -1.91
N VAL A 242 -3.65 -10.20 -2.03
CA VAL A 242 -3.40 -11.37 -1.19
C VAL A 242 -3.30 -12.64 -2.03
N VAL A 243 -2.47 -13.57 -1.58
CA VAL A 243 -2.36 -14.93 -2.15
C VAL A 243 -2.90 -15.92 -1.13
N THR A 244 -3.67 -16.90 -1.58
CA THR A 244 -4.21 -17.96 -0.72
C THR A 244 -3.40 -19.25 -0.78
N ASP A 245 -3.69 -20.19 0.12
CA ASP A 245 -3.06 -21.51 0.16
C ASP A 245 -3.36 -22.39 -1.07
N SER A 246 -4.38 -22.05 -1.88
CA SER A 246 -4.59 -22.69 -3.18
C SER A 246 -3.75 -22.06 -4.31
N GLY A 247 -3.04 -20.96 -4.01
CA GLY A 247 -2.32 -20.14 -4.98
C GLY A 247 -3.19 -19.12 -5.71
N ALA A 248 -4.43 -18.89 -5.26
CA ALA A 248 -5.31 -17.89 -5.89
C ALA A 248 -4.89 -16.46 -5.47
N LEU A 249 -4.87 -15.54 -6.44
CA LEU A 249 -4.62 -14.12 -6.21
C LEU A 249 -5.95 -13.36 -6.06
N LEU A 250 -6.13 -12.63 -4.97
CA LEU A 250 -7.25 -11.71 -4.79
C LEU A 250 -6.73 -10.28 -4.68
N ALA A 251 -7.37 -9.34 -5.37
CA ALA A 251 -7.01 -7.93 -5.34
C ALA A 251 -8.23 -7.08 -4.96
N PHE A 252 -7.97 -5.93 -4.33
CA PHE A 252 -8.99 -4.97 -3.92
C PHE A 252 -8.40 -3.56 -3.73
N GLY A 253 -9.23 -2.54 -3.88
CA GLY A 253 -8.89 -1.13 -3.78
C GLY A 253 -9.10 -0.37 -5.08
N TRP A 254 -8.34 0.71 -5.24
CA TRP A 254 -8.45 1.62 -6.36
C TRP A 254 -8.03 0.94 -7.67
N GLY A 255 -8.86 1.05 -8.71
CA GLY A 255 -8.72 0.30 -9.95
C GLY A 255 -8.31 1.10 -11.18
N LEU A 256 -8.12 2.43 -11.08
CA LEU A 256 -8.03 3.33 -12.25
C LEU A 256 -6.99 2.93 -13.32
N TYR A 257 -5.91 2.27 -12.94
CA TYR A 257 -4.86 1.83 -13.86
C TYR A 257 -4.88 0.33 -14.14
N GLY A 258 -5.90 -0.41 -13.67
CA GLY A 258 -6.01 -1.86 -13.85
C GLY A 258 -5.24 -2.67 -12.79
N GLN A 259 -4.72 -2.05 -11.74
CA GLN A 259 -3.89 -2.71 -10.71
C GLN A 259 -4.62 -3.78 -9.88
N CYS A 260 -5.94 -3.89 -10.03
CA CYS A 260 -6.76 -4.96 -9.45
C CYS A 260 -6.96 -6.16 -10.40
N GLY A 261 -6.50 -6.10 -11.66
CA GLY A 261 -6.44 -7.26 -12.57
C GLY A 261 -7.79 -7.77 -13.09
N GLN A 262 -8.86 -6.98 -12.99
CA GLN A 262 -10.23 -7.42 -13.31
C GLN A 262 -10.63 -7.27 -14.79
N GLY A 263 -9.71 -6.87 -15.66
CA GLY A 263 -9.99 -6.58 -17.07
C GLY A 263 -10.69 -5.25 -17.32
N ASN A 264 -10.82 -4.41 -16.29
CA ASN A 264 -11.38 -3.06 -16.34
C ASN A 264 -10.62 -2.14 -15.36
N THR A 265 -11.08 -0.89 -15.21
CA THR A 265 -10.48 0.12 -14.35
C THR A 265 -11.37 0.52 -13.16
N ASP A 266 -12.35 -0.32 -12.81
CA ASP A 266 -13.28 -0.04 -11.72
C ASP A 266 -12.63 -0.35 -10.36
N ASP A 267 -13.01 0.40 -9.33
CA ASP A 267 -12.57 0.14 -7.96
C ASP A 267 -13.17 -1.16 -7.42
N VAL A 268 -12.36 -1.95 -6.75
CA VAL A 268 -12.72 -3.27 -6.23
C VAL A 268 -12.87 -3.19 -4.72
N LEU A 269 -14.09 -3.07 -4.22
CA LEU A 269 -14.33 -2.73 -2.81
C LEU A 269 -14.21 -3.91 -1.82
N SER A 270 -14.13 -5.14 -2.33
CA SER A 270 -13.96 -6.38 -1.54
C SER A 270 -12.91 -7.27 -2.20
N PRO A 271 -12.16 -8.10 -1.45
CA PRO A 271 -11.22 -9.05 -2.02
C PRO A 271 -11.87 -9.88 -3.13
N THR A 272 -11.37 -9.70 -4.35
CA THR A 272 -11.95 -10.33 -5.55
C THR A 272 -10.88 -11.12 -6.27
N CYS A 273 -11.19 -12.36 -6.62
CA CYS A 273 -10.26 -13.24 -7.33
C CYS A 273 -9.89 -12.65 -8.71
N VAL A 274 -8.60 -12.65 -9.02
CA VAL A 274 -8.07 -12.28 -10.34
C VAL A 274 -8.21 -13.47 -11.28
N SER A 275 -9.37 -13.58 -11.92
CA SER A 275 -9.79 -14.79 -12.66
C SER A 275 -8.92 -15.12 -13.87
N ALA A 276 -8.24 -14.14 -14.46
CA ALA A 276 -7.39 -14.32 -15.64
C ALA A 276 -6.18 -15.24 -15.41
N ILE A 277 -5.75 -15.42 -14.16
CA ILE A 277 -4.65 -16.33 -13.76
C ILE A 277 -5.13 -17.46 -12.84
N LEU A 278 -6.44 -17.74 -12.84
CA LEU A 278 -7.00 -18.84 -12.06
C LEU A 278 -6.39 -20.17 -12.56
N GLY A 279 -5.78 -20.92 -11.64
CA GLY A 279 -5.11 -22.18 -11.94
C GLY A 279 -3.59 -22.07 -12.06
N VAL A 280 -3.05 -20.86 -12.20
CA VAL A 280 -1.61 -20.62 -11.98
C VAL A 280 -1.40 -20.42 -10.49
N LYS A 281 -0.57 -21.25 -9.86
CA LYS A 281 -0.35 -21.19 -8.42
C LYS A 281 0.57 -20.02 -8.08
N MET A 282 0.03 -18.92 -7.58
CA MET A 282 0.85 -17.81 -7.08
C MET A 282 1.50 -18.18 -5.75
N GLN A 283 2.72 -17.69 -5.53
CA GLN A 283 3.49 -17.91 -4.30
C GLN A 283 3.91 -16.60 -3.63
N ASP A 284 4.36 -15.61 -4.40
CA ASP A 284 4.78 -14.30 -3.89
C ASP A 284 4.10 -13.15 -4.65
N VAL A 285 3.97 -12.00 -3.99
CA VAL A 285 3.32 -10.82 -4.57
C VAL A 285 3.88 -9.53 -3.98
N ALA A 286 4.09 -8.53 -4.83
CA ALA A 286 4.38 -7.16 -4.44
C ALA A 286 3.50 -6.17 -5.21
N ALA A 287 3.20 -5.04 -4.58
CA ALA A 287 2.34 -4.01 -5.14
C ALA A 287 3.03 -2.65 -5.07
N GLY A 288 3.17 -1.99 -6.21
CA GLY A 288 3.71 -0.64 -6.29
C GLY A 288 2.63 0.42 -6.14
N LEU A 289 2.91 1.65 -6.60
CA LEU A 289 1.94 2.74 -6.49
C LEU A 289 0.67 2.45 -7.29
N TRP A 290 0.83 1.91 -8.52
CA TRP A 290 -0.24 1.68 -9.48
C TRP A 290 -0.14 0.34 -10.21
N HIS A 291 0.69 -0.59 -9.74
CA HIS A 291 0.89 -1.88 -10.39
C HIS A 291 1.03 -3.00 -9.38
N THR A 292 0.86 -4.23 -9.85
CA THR A 292 1.01 -5.46 -9.09
C THR A 292 1.94 -6.38 -9.88
N VAL A 293 2.86 -7.04 -9.18
CA VAL A 293 3.73 -8.08 -9.72
C VAL A 293 3.63 -9.29 -8.82
N SER A 294 3.44 -10.47 -9.39
CA SER A 294 3.32 -11.73 -8.66
C SER A 294 4.18 -12.81 -9.28
N ILE A 295 4.64 -13.73 -8.45
CA ILE A 295 5.48 -14.87 -8.84
C ILE A 295 4.67 -16.16 -8.68
N SER A 296 4.69 -17.02 -9.71
CA SER A 296 4.12 -18.36 -9.64
C SER A 296 5.03 -19.34 -8.89
N ALA A 297 4.48 -20.47 -8.46
CA ALA A 297 5.27 -21.57 -7.86
C ALA A 297 6.29 -22.19 -8.83
N ASP A 298 6.16 -21.92 -10.14
CA ASP A 298 7.10 -22.35 -11.17
C ASP A 298 8.18 -21.27 -11.45
N GLY A 299 8.16 -20.15 -10.73
CA GLY A 299 9.12 -19.04 -10.89
C GLY A 299 8.74 -18.00 -11.95
N ASP A 300 7.59 -18.15 -12.61
CA ASP A 300 7.10 -17.21 -13.62
C ASP A 300 6.62 -15.90 -13.00
N VAL A 301 6.95 -14.78 -13.66
CA VAL A 301 6.56 -13.44 -13.20
C VAL A 301 5.36 -12.94 -14.00
N TYR A 302 4.30 -12.54 -13.30
CA TYR A 302 3.12 -11.89 -13.89
C TYR A 302 3.00 -10.46 -13.40
N SER A 303 2.63 -9.53 -14.28
CA SER A 303 2.46 -8.12 -13.92
C SER A 303 1.21 -7.50 -14.55
N PHE A 304 0.61 -6.55 -13.85
CA PHE A 304 -0.56 -5.80 -14.31
C PHE A 304 -0.71 -4.46 -13.59
N GLY A 305 -1.49 -3.55 -14.18
CA GLY A 305 -1.73 -2.20 -13.70
C GLY A 305 -1.12 -1.13 -14.58
N GLY A 306 -0.82 0.02 -13.98
CA GLY A 306 -0.21 1.16 -14.64
C GLY A 306 1.22 0.85 -15.09
N ASN A 307 1.58 1.34 -16.28
CA ASN A 307 2.83 0.98 -16.92
C ASN A 307 3.54 2.17 -17.61
N GLN A 308 3.28 3.40 -17.15
CA GLN A 308 3.74 4.61 -17.86
C GLN A 308 5.27 4.72 -17.99
N PHE A 309 6.04 3.95 -17.21
CA PHE A 309 7.50 3.93 -17.23
C PHE A 309 8.06 2.52 -17.41
N GLY A 310 7.24 1.59 -17.93
CA GLY A 310 7.66 0.22 -18.16
C GLY A 310 7.72 -0.65 -16.89
N GLN A 311 7.12 -0.22 -15.76
CA GLN A 311 7.19 -0.94 -14.48
C GLN A 311 6.57 -2.35 -14.51
N LEU A 312 5.83 -2.71 -15.56
CA LEU A 312 5.33 -4.07 -15.78
C LEU A 312 6.39 -5.00 -16.40
N GLY A 313 7.44 -4.49 -17.06
CA GLY A 313 8.52 -5.32 -17.60
C GLY A 313 8.19 -6.07 -18.90
N ILE A 314 7.05 -5.78 -19.50
CA ILE A 314 6.48 -6.52 -20.65
C ILE A 314 6.92 -5.99 -22.03
N GLY A 315 8.02 -5.23 -22.10
CA GLY A 315 8.53 -4.64 -23.35
C GLY A 315 7.66 -3.54 -23.94
N SER A 316 6.76 -2.96 -23.15
CA SER A 316 5.90 -1.85 -23.54
C SER A 316 5.63 -0.94 -22.35
N ASP A 317 5.09 0.25 -22.62
CA ASP A 317 4.70 1.23 -21.60
C ASP A 317 3.16 1.37 -21.49
N GLN A 318 2.42 0.39 -22.02
CA GLN A 318 0.97 0.35 -21.98
C GLN A 318 0.48 -0.37 -20.73
N ALA A 319 -0.53 0.19 -20.07
CA ALA A 319 -1.15 -0.42 -18.90
C ALA A 319 -1.85 -1.73 -19.28
N GLU A 320 -1.84 -2.70 -18.37
CA GLU A 320 -2.51 -3.98 -18.55
C GLU A 320 -3.56 -4.16 -17.45
N THR A 321 -4.82 -4.35 -17.83
CA THR A 321 -5.92 -4.52 -16.86
C THR A 321 -6.12 -5.97 -16.43
N ILE A 322 -5.39 -6.91 -17.02
CA ILE A 322 -5.29 -8.32 -16.63
C ILE A 322 -3.81 -8.67 -16.45
N PRO A 323 -3.48 -9.65 -15.58
CA PRO A 323 -2.11 -10.15 -15.44
C PRO A 323 -1.54 -10.64 -16.77
N LYS A 324 -0.31 -10.22 -17.06
CA LYS A 324 0.45 -10.62 -18.24
C LYS A 324 1.78 -11.23 -17.80
N LEU A 325 2.18 -12.31 -18.47
CA LEU A 325 3.49 -12.92 -18.27
C LEU A 325 4.59 -11.92 -18.69
N VAL A 326 5.61 -11.77 -17.85
CA VAL A 326 6.82 -11.00 -18.15
C VAL A 326 7.76 -11.87 -18.96
N ASP A 327 7.42 -12.05 -20.24
CA ASP A 327 8.19 -12.84 -21.20
C ASP A 327 9.34 -12.01 -21.78
N ALA A 328 10.47 -12.00 -21.06
CA ALA A 328 11.66 -11.25 -21.42
C ALA A 328 12.84 -12.20 -21.64
N PRO A 329 13.66 -12.02 -22.70
CA PRO A 329 14.83 -12.87 -22.95
C PRO A 329 15.84 -12.92 -21.79
N SER A 330 15.90 -11.85 -20.99
CA SER A 330 16.76 -11.77 -19.80
C SER A 330 16.32 -12.69 -18.66
N LEU A 331 15.06 -13.14 -18.65
CA LEU A 331 14.50 -14.07 -17.67
C LEU A 331 14.39 -15.51 -18.22
N GLU A 332 14.92 -15.79 -19.41
CA GLU A 332 14.88 -17.14 -19.97
C GLU A 332 15.67 -18.12 -19.07
N ASN A 333 15.03 -19.22 -18.68
CA ASN A 333 15.58 -20.22 -17.75
C ASN A 333 15.94 -19.64 -16.37
N LYS A 334 15.23 -18.60 -15.92
CA LYS A 334 15.37 -18.01 -14.58
C LYS A 334 14.10 -18.25 -13.79
N ASN A 335 14.24 -18.71 -12.55
CA ASN A 335 13.12 -18.85 -11.62
C ASN A 335 13.16 -17.70 -10.62
N ALA A 336 12.16 -16.82 -10.69
CA ALA A 336 12.01 -15.76 -9.70
C ALA A 336 11.56 -16.38 -8.37
N ARG A 337 12.17 -15.99 -7.25
CA ARG A 337 11.80 -16.49 -5.92
C ARG A 337 11.16 -15.45 -5.02
N SER A 338 11.49 -14.18 -5.24
CA SER A 338 10.89 -13.07 -4.50
C SER A 338 10.82 -11.81 -5.33
N VAL A 339 9.80 -11.00 -5.06
CA VAL A 339 9.49 -9.77 -5.78
C VAL A 339 9.35 -8.59 -4.83
N SER A 340 9.81 -7.42 -5.28
CA SER A 340 9.58 -6.14 -4.61
C SER A 340 9.19 -5.06 -5.61
N CYS A 341 8.31 -4.15 -5.18
CA CYS A 341 7.80 -3.07 -6.02
C CYS A 341 7.98 -1.73 -5.32
N GLY A 342 8.65 -0.80 -5.99
CA GLY A 342 8.66 0.59 -5.56
C GLY A 342 7.46 1.35 -6.10
N ALA A 343 7.52 2.69 -6.12
CA ALA A 343 6.40 3.46 -6.64
C ALA A 343 6.12 3.18 -8.12
N ARG A 344 7.17 3.13 -8.95
CA ARG A 344 7.07 2.96 -10.41
C ARG A 344 8.20 2.11 -10.99
N HIS A 345 8.76 1.24 -10.18
CA HIS A 345 9.78 0.28 -10.60
C HIS A 345 9.53 -1.04 -9.87
N SER A 346 10.13 -2.10 -10.39
CA SER A 346 9.97 -3.45 -9.88
C SER A 346 11.33 -4.13 -9.86
N ALA A 347 11.51 -5.01 -8.90
CA ALA A 347 12.68 -5.84 -8.79
C ALA A 347 12.28 -7.27 -8.43
N ILE A 348 13.05 -8.23 -8.91
CA ILE A 348 12.98 -9.62 -8.47
C ILE A 348 14.37 -10.11 -8.10
N ILE A 349 14.41 -11.15 -7.29
CA ILE A 349 15.60 -11.97 -7.09
C ILE A 349 15.28 -13.42 -7.48
N THR A 350 16.21 -14.08 -8.15
CA THR A 350 16.09 -15.49 -8.58
C THR A 350 16.58 -16.46 -7.50
N ASP A 351 16.34 -17.75 -7.70
CA ASP A 351 16.91 -18.84 -6.88
C ASP A 351 18.45 -18.85 -6.90
N GLU A 352 19.04 -18.36 -7.99
CA GLU A 352 20.48 -18.25 -8.23
C GLU A 352 21.09 -16.98 -7.62
N GLY A 353 20.28 -16.14 -6.98
CA GLY A 353 20.73 -14.90 -6.36
C GLY A 353 20.99 -13.78 -7.35
N GLU A 354 20.40 -13.83 -8.56
CA GLU A 354 20.48 -12.74 -9.53
C GLU A 354 19.33 -11.75 -9.29
N VAL A 355 19.66 -10.45 -9.23
CA VAL A 355 18.66 -9.39 -9.10
C VAL A 355 18.40 -8.76 -10.46
N PHE A 356 17.12 -8.65 -10.81
CA PHE A 356 16.67 -7.95 -12.01
C PHE A 356 15.79 -6.77 -11.62
N CYS A 357 16.03 -5.61 -12.24
CA CYS A 357 15.28 -4.38 -12.01
C CYS A 357 14.74 -3.81 -13.34
N TRP A 358 13.56 -3.21 -13.29
CA TRP A 358 12.96 -2.48 -14.40
C TRP A 358 11.95 -1.42 -13.94
N GLY A 359 11.54 -0.57 -14.85
CA GLY A 359 10.61 0.54 -14.65
C GLY A 359 11.30 1.90 -14.68
N TRP A 360 10.74 2.83 -13.91
CA TRP A 360 11.24 4.19 -13.78
C TRP A 360 12.62 4.23 -13.09
N ASN A 361 13.55 5.03 -13.60
CA ASN A 361 14.95 5.07 -13.17
C ASN A 361 15.55 6.49 -13.03
N LYS A 362 14.74 7.55 -12.97
CA LYS A 362 15.28 8.93 -12.97
C LYS A 362 16.27 9.22 -11.84
N TYR A 363 16.20 8.49 -10.72
CA TYR A 363 17.10 8.64 -9.56
C TYR A 363 18.13 7.51 -9.46
N GLY A 364 18.25 6.65 -10.47
CA GLY A 364 19.19 5.52 -10.46
C GLY A 364 18.72 4.33 -9.62
N GLN A 365 17.45 4.27 -9.24
CA GLN A 365 16.90 3.20 -8.39
C GLN A 365 17.00 1.79 -8.99
N LEU A 366 17.21 1.65 -10.31
CA LEU A 366 17.43 0.34 -10.92
C LEU A 366 18.85 -0.19 -10.68
N GLY A 367 19.79 0.65 -10.26
CA GLY A 367 21.17 0.23 -9.96
C GLY A 367 22.01 -0.09 -11.21
N LEU A 368 21.62 0.41 -12.38
CA LEU A 368 22.23 0.05 -13.68
C LEU A 368 23.33 1.00 -14.15
N GLY A 369 23.80 1.89 -13.26
CA GLY A 369 24.84 2.89 -13.57
C GLY A 369 24.37 4.06 -14.43
N ASP A 370 23.06 4.19 -14.67
CA ASP A 370 22.44 5.28 -15.41
C ASP A 370 21.09 5.69 -14.81
N SER A 371 20.44 6.68 -15.44
CA SER A 371 19.12 7.19 -15.06
C SER A 371 18.05 6.91 -16.13
N MET A 372 18.22 5.85 -16.92
CA MET A 372 17.32 5.51 -18.04
C MET A 372 16.28 4.48 -17.61
N ASP A 373 15.01 4.81 -17.85
CA ASP A 373 13.88 3.90 -17.61
C ASP A 373 14.05 2.61 -18.45
N ARG A 374 13.61 1.47 -17.92
CA ARG A 374 13.66 0.17 -18.61
C ARG A 374 12.29 -0.46 -18.61
N ASN A 375 11.78 -0.88 -19.76
CA ASN A 375 10.49 -1.56 -19.85
C ASN A 375 10.61 -3.09 -19.97
N VAL A 376 11.81 -3.63 -19.79
CA VAL A 376 12.11 -5.05 -19.66
C VAL A 376 13.05 -5.27 -18.47
N PRO A 377 12.96 -6.42 -17.76
CA PRO A 377 13.89 -6.80 -16.70
C PRO A 377 15.34 -6.71 -17.15
N CYS A 378 16.17 -5.99 -16.39
CA CYS A 378 17.61 -5.88 -16.61
C CYS A 378 18.35 -6.40 -15.39
N ILE A 379 19.35 -7.26 -15.60
CA ILE A 379 20.21 -7.74 -14.53
C ILE A 379 20.99 -6.57 -13.91
N VAL A 380 21.01 -6.52 -12.58
CA VAL A 380 21.79 -5.52 -11.83
C VAL A 380 23.22 -6.05 -11.69
N PRO A 381 24.24 -5.33 -12.19
CA PRO A 381 25.63 -5.78 -12.11
C PRO A 381 26.15 -5.61 -10.69
N VAL A 382 26.07 -6.69 -9.89
CA VAL A 382 26.72 -6.78 -8.58
C VAL A 382 27.70 -7.93 -8.63
N ASP A 383 28.96 -7.60 -8.90
CA ASP A 383 30.03 -8.59 -8.88
C ASP A 383 30.45 -8.88 -7.44
N GLU A 384 31.01 -10.06 -7.22
CA GLU A 384 31.66 -10.49 -5.98
C GLU A 384 30.73 -10.77 -4.77
N TYR A 385 29.46 -10.37 -4.76
CA TYR A 385 28.56 -10.62 -3.63
C TYR A 385 27.50 -11.70 -3.92
N HIS A 386 27.10 -12.44 -2.88
CA HIS A 386 25.94 -13.34 -2.95
C HIS A 386 24.68 -12.59 -2.50
N LEU A 387 23.75 -12.32 -3.42
CA LEU A 387 22.56 -11.52 -3.14
C LEU A 387 21.51 -12.38 -2.43
N LEU A 388 21.01 -11.88 -1.31
CA LEU A 388 20.07 -12.58 -0.43
C LEU A 388 18.66 -12.02 -0.50
N ASN A 389 18.48 -10.73 -0.77
CA ASN A 389 17.16 -10.14 -0.87
C ASN A 389 17.17 -8.80 -1.59
N VAL A 390 16.01 -8.39 -2.09
CA VAL A 390 15.80 -7.07 -2.69
C VAL A 390 14.56 -6.43 -2.08
N SER A 391 14.65 -5.13 -1.75
CA SER A 391 13.53 -4.34 -1.26
C SER A 391 13.50 -2.98 -1.95
N CYS A 392 12.35 -2.64 -2.53
CA CYS A 392 12.13 -1.39 -3.23
C CYS A 392 11.41 -0.40 -2.31
N GLY A 393 12.05 0.73 -2.03
CA GLY A 393 11.36 1.89 -1.51
C GLY A 393 10.61 2.65 -2.62
N TRP A 394 10.04 3.82 -2.28
CA TRP A 394 9.32 4.62 -3.28
C TRP A 394 10.19 5.03 -4.47
N TRP A 395 11.44 5.40 -4.21
CA TRP A 395 12.37 5.96 -5.19
C TRP A 395 13.80 5.41 -5.08
N HIS A 396 13.99 4.30 -4.39
CA HIS A 396 15.30 3.66 -4.19
C HIS A 396 15.11 2.14 -4.08
N THR A 397 16.20 1.40 -4.24
CA THR A 397 16.26 -0.06 -4.07
C THR A 397 17.37 -0.40 -3.10
N LEU A 398 17.10 -1.32 -2.18
CA LEU A 398 18.06 -1.90 -1.26
C LEU A 398 18.26 -3.36 -1.65
N VAL A 399 19.51 -3.80 -1.66
CA VAL A 399 19.88 -5.22 -1.88
C VAL A 399 20.64 -5.68 -0.66
N LEU A 400 20.18 -6.77 -0.04
CA LEU A 400 20.90 -7.45 1.02
C LEU A 400 21.83 -8.47 0.37
N ALA A 401 23.10 -8.49 0.77
CA ALA A 401 24.08 -9.41 0.21
C ALA A 401 25.12 -9.85 1.24
N GLU A 402 25.68 -11.03 1.02
CA GLU A 402 26.81 -11.56 1.79
C GLU A 402 28.11 -11.35 1.03
N SER A 403 29.16 -10.96 1.76
CA SER A 403 30.50 -10.84 1.21
C SER A 403 31.04 -12.22 0.80
N PRO A 404 31.81 -12.30 -0.30
CA PRO A 404 32.51 -13.53 -0.64
C PRO A 404 33.50 -13.85 0.48
N THR A 405 33.44 -15.08 0.99
CA THR A 405 34.35 -15.58 2.05
C THR A 405 35.76 -15.80 1.58
#